data_AF-A0A843AX37-F1
#
_entry.id   AF-A0A843AX37-F1
#
_cell.length_a   1.000
_cell.length_b   1.000
_cell.length_c   1.000
_cell.angle_alpha   90.00
_cell.angle_beta   90.00
_cell.angle_gamma   90.00
#
_symmetry.space_group_name_H-M   'P 1'
#
loop_
_entity.id
_entity.type
_entity.pdbx_description
1 polymer ?
#
loop_
_entity_poly.entity_id
_entity_poly.type
_entity_poly.pdbx_seq_one_letter_code
_entity_poly.pdbx_strand_id
1 'polypeptide(L)'
;MEDLVDGPKKVKYINYDNPYEAYISAQIHLDQAMVPILEQHIAFLEEGEDVDLVLESMEHSIYRVKKQTYTDVQEWEQLLHHLPADRLEEIENNPKGPGDLLLKELIWIQNYERKWMQK
;
A
#
# COMPACT_ATOMS: atom_id res chain seq x y z
N MET A 1 34.29 -16.52 11.14
CA MET A 1 33.99 -15.14 10.71
C MET A 1 32.70 -15.28 9.94
N GLU A 2 31.58 -15.36 10.67
CA GLU A 2 30.28 -15.69 10.11
C GLU A 2 29.61 -14.42 9.57
N ASP A 3 28.97 -14.59 8.43
CA ASP A 3 28.47 -13.57 7.53
C ASP A 3 27.49 -12.59 8.18
N LEU A 4 27.86 -11.31 8.11
CA LEU A 4 26.93 -10.18 8.28
C LEU A 4 26.08 -10.06 7.01
N VAL A 5 25.04 -10.90 6.90
CA VAL A 5 23.87 -10.58 6.06
C VAL A 5 22.65 -10.59 6.97
N ASP A 6 22.63 -9.64 7.91
CA ASP A 6 21.41 -9.32 8.64
C ASP A 6 20.56 -8.53 7.64
N GLY A 7 19.59 -9.22 7.03
CA GLY A 7 18.58 -8.59 6.17
C GLY A 7 17.88 -7.45 6.91
N PRO A 8 17.16 -6.55 6.21
CA PRO A 8 16.52 -5.41 6.83
C PRO A 8 15.69 -5.86 8.04
N LYS A 9 16.00 -5.29 9.21
CA LYS A 9 15.33 -5.60 10.48
C LYS A 9 13.82 -5.57 10.24
N LYS A 10 13.13 -6.67 10.56
CA LYS A 10 11.67 -6.73 10.51
C LYS A 10 11.13 -5.56 11.33
N VAL A 11 10.51 -4.58 10.66
CA VAL A 11 9.90 -3.44 11.33
C VAL A 11 8.66 -3.97 12.03
N LYS A 12 8.67 -4.01 13.36
CA LYS A 12 7.61 -4.71 14.12
C LYS A 12 6.37 -3.87 14.38
N TYR A 13 6.41 -2.57 14.12
CA TYR A 13 5.29 -1.66 14.37
C TYR A 13 5.47 -0.36 13.59
N ILE A 14 4.40 0.12 12.95
CA ILE A 14 4.38 1.43 12.32
C ILE A 14 4.10 2.47 13.41
N ASN A 15 5.05 3.37 13.66
CA ASN A 15 4.85 4.48 14.60
C ASN A 15 4.12 5.64 13.90
N TYR A 16 2.85 5.87 14.25
CA TYR A 16 2.01 6.88 13.60
C TYR A 16 2.16 8.29 14.15
N ASP A 17 2.86 8.47 15.28
CA ASP A 17 3.14 9.79 15.87
C ASP A 17 4.09 10.62 14.99
N ASN A 18 4.84 9.95 14.10
CA ASN A 18 5.74 10.58 13.13
C ASN A 18 5.36 10.13 11.71
N PRO A 19 4.73 10.99 10.89
CA PRO A 19 4.29 10.66 9.54
C PRO A 19 5.42 10.16 8.63
N TYR A 20 6.66 10.61 8.85
CA TYR A 20 7.82 10.17 8.09
C TYR A 20 8.21 8.73 8.43
N GLU A 21 8.29 8.39 9.72
CA GLU A 21 8.57 7.01 10.16
C GLU A 21 7.43 6.08 9.78
N ALA A 22 6.18 6.54 9.92
CA ALA A 22 5.00 5.78 9.54
C ALA A 22 5.05 5.40 8.06
N TYR A 23 5.31 6.40 7.20
CA TYR A 23 5.43 6.19 5.76
C TYR A 23 6.56 5.22 5.41
N ILE A 24 7.77 5.43 5.94
CA ILE A 24 8.92 4.57 5.63
C ILE A 24 8.68 3.13 6.10
N SER A 25 8.16 2.95 7.32
CA SER A 25 7.84 1.62 7.83
C SER A 25 6.81 0.92 6.95
N ALA A 26 5.75 1.62 6.54
CA ALA A 26 4.74 1.09 5.65
C ALA A 26 5.33 0.70 4.29
N GLN A 27 6.17 1.54 3.68
CA GLN A 27 6.83 1.23 2.42
C GLN A 27 7.73 -0.01 2.52
N ILE A 28 8.50 -0.17 3.60
CA ILE A 28 9.32 -1.36 3.81
C ILE A 28 8.44 -2.62 3.89
N HIS A 29 7.29 -2.56 4.58
CA HIS A 29 6.36 -3.69 4.64
C HIS A 29 5.74 -4.02 3.28
N LEU A 30 5.35 -2.99 2.53
CA LEU A 30 4.83 -3.16 1.17
C LEU A 30 5.89 -3.80 0.28
N ASP A 31 7.12 -3.26 0.24
CA ASP A 31 8.20 -3.78 -0.59
C ASP A 31 8.47 -5.27 -0.30
N GLN A 32 8.50 -5.65 0.98
CA GLN A 32 8.69 -7.05 1.39
C GLN A 32 7.54 -7.97 0.94
N ALA A 33 6.31 -7.47 0.97
CA ALA A 33 5.13 -8.24 0.58
C ALA A 33 4.89 -8.24 -0.96
N MET A 34 5.41 -7.24 -1.67
CA MET A 34 5.25 -7.10 -3.11
C MET A 34 6.08 -8.10 -3.90
N VAL A 35 7.28 -8.45 -3.45
CA VAL A 35 8.16 -9.42 -4.13
C VAL A 35 7.44 -10.76 -4.42
N PRO A 36 6.90 -11.48 -3.41
CA PRO A 36 6.24 -12.76 -3.68
C PRO A 36 4.95 -12.61 -4.52
N ILE A 37 4.27 -11.45 -4.44
CA ILE A 37 3.11 -11.17 -5.31
C ILE A 37 3.57 -11.10 -6.77
N LEU A 38 4.62 -10.34 -7.06
CA LEU A 38 5.12 -10.20 -8.42
C LEU A 38 5.59 -11.54 -8.98
N GLU A 39 6.35 -12.31 -8.20
CA GLU A 39 6.80 -13.64 -8.60
C GLU A 39 5.63 -14.58 -8.94
N GLN A 40 4.58 -14.59 -8.12
CA GLN A 40 3.38 -15.39 -8.37
C GLN A 40 2.68 -15.00 -9.67
N HIS A 41 2.48 -13.69 -9.92
CA HIS A 41 1.74 -13.23 -11.09
C HIS A 41 2.57 -13.34 -12.38
N ILE A 42 3.91 -13.27 -12.29
CA ILE A 42 4.79 -13.62 -13.41
C ILE A 42 4.60 -15.09 -13.79
N ALA A 43 4.56 -16.00 -12.80
CA ALA A 43 4.35 -17.42 -13.07
C ALA A 43 3.01 -17.70 -13.78
N PHE A 44 1.92 -17.02 -13.39
CA PHE A 44 0.63 -17.12 -14.10
C PHE A 44 0.73 -16.74 -15.58
N LEU A 45 1.46 -15.65 -15.90
CA LEU A 45 1.68 -15.26 -17.29
C LEU A 45 2.54 -16.27 -18.06
N GLU A 46 3.56 -16.85 -17.41
CA GLU A 46 4.41 -17.89 -18.01
C GLU A 46 3.63 -19.19 -18.29
N GLU A 47 2.63 -19.51 -17.48
CA GLU A 47 1.72 -20.64 -17.66
C GLU A 47 0.64 -20.39 -18.72
N GLY A 48 0.58 -19.17 -19.27
CA GLY A 48 -0.34 -18.78 -20.34
C GLY A 48 -1.73 -18.37 -19.84
N GLU A 49 -1.85 -17.95 -18.58
CA GLU A 49 -3.09 -17.34 -18.09
C GLU A 49 -3.41 -16.04 -18.85
N ASP A 50 -4.70 -15.71 -18.87
CA ASP A 50 -5.20 -14.49 -19.51
C ASP A 50 -4.65 -13.24 -18.81
N VAL A 51 -4.10 -12.31 -19.61
CA VAL A 51 -3.42 -11.12 -19.09
C VAL A 51 -4.36 -10.24 -18.27
N ASP A 52 -5.62 -10.08 -18.70
CA ASP A 52 -6.58 -9.23 -18.00
C ASP A 52 -6.93 -9.84 -16.64
N LEU A 53 -7.12 -11.16 -16.57
CA LEU A 53 -7.35 -11.89 -15.32
C LEU A 53 -6.15 -11.83 -14.36
N VAL A 54 -4.93 -11.96 -14.89
CA VAL A 54 -3.71 -11.84 -14.07
C VAL A 54 -3.57 -10.42 -13.51
N LEU A 55 -3.86 -9.39 -14.30
CA LEU A 55 -3.81 -8.00 -13.85
C LEU A 55 -4.87 -7.70 -12.78
N GLU A 56 -6.10 -8.19 -12.94
CA GLU A 56 -7.16 -8.03 -11.93
C GLU A 56 -6.81 -8.73 -10.61
N SER A 57 -6.30 -9.97 -10.69
CA SER A 57 -5.88 -10.71 -9.49
C SER A 57 -4.66 -10.07 -8.79
N MET A 58 -3.76 -9.46 -9.57
CA MET A 58 -2.64 -8.69 -9.04
C MET A 58 -3.12 -7.42 -8.33
N GLU A 59 -4.02 -6.64 -8.95
CA GLU A 59 -4.62 -5.45 -8.34
C GLU A 59 -5.28 -5.81 -6.99
N HIS A 60 -6.00 -6.94 -6.94
CA HIS A 60 -6.60 -7.44 -5.71
C HIS A 60 -5.57 -7.87 -4.66
N SER A 61 -4.50 -8.54 -5.06
CA SER A 61 -3.42 -8.97 -4.15
C SER A 61 -2.71 -7.77 -3.53
N ILE A 62 -2.42 -6.74 -4.34
CA ILE A 62 -1.86 -5.47 -3.89
C ILE A 62 -2.81 -4.80 -2.89
N TYR A 63 -4.10 -4.77 -3.19
CA TYR A 63 -5.11 -4.22 -2.29
C TYR A 63 -5.09 -4.88 -0.91
N ARG A 64 -5.07 -6.22 -0.82
CA ARG A 64 -5.06 -6.91 0.48
C ARG A 64 -3.84 -6.55 1.32
N VAL A 65 -2.67 -6.51 0.68
CA VAL A 65 -1.41 -6.14 1.34
C VAL A 65 -1.46 -4.70 1.82
N LYS A 66 -1.86 -3.75 0.96
CA LYS A 66 -2.02 -2.35 1.34
C LYS A 66 -3.01 -2.20 2.50
N LYS A 67 -4.19 -2.82 2.41
CA LYS A 67 -5.18 -2.77 3.48
C LYS A 67 -4.60 -3.27 4.79
N GLN A 68 -3.88 -4.39 4.78
CA GLN A 68 -3.24 -4.94 5.98
C GLN A 68 -2.18 -4.01 6.55
N THR A 69 -1.30 -3.45 5.70
CA THR A 69 -0.25 -2.50 6.11
C THR A 69 -0.84 -1.23 6.73
N TYR A 70 -1.97 -0.75 6.19
CA TYR A 70 -2.63 0.47 6.63
C TYR A 70 -3.87 0.22 7.52
N THR A 71 -4.05 -0.97 8.10
CA THR A 71 -5.25 -1.31 8.91
C THR A 71 -5.33 -0.49 10.21
N ASP A 72 -4.20 -0.17 10.82
CA ASP A 72 -4.17 0.49 12.14
C ASP A 72 -4.11 2.03 12.04
N VAL A 73 -4.42 2.59 10.87
CA VAL A 73 -4.19 4.01 10.53
C VAL A 73 -5.45 4.86 10.70
N GLN A 74 -6.21 4.61 11.78
CA GLN A 74 -7.54 5.19 12.00
C GLN A 74 -7.55 6.72 12.03
N GLU A 75 -6.53 7.35 12.61
CA GLU A 75 -6.45 8.82 12.68
C GLU A 75 -6.34 9.45 11.30
N TRP A 76 -5.60 8.82 10.39
CA TRP A 76 -5.44 9.32 9.03
C TRP A 76 -6.66 9.01 8.16
N GLU A 77 -7.34 7.88 8.39
CA GLU A 77 -8.64 7.61 7.78
C GLU A 77 -9.68 8.67 8.20
N GLN A 78 -9.70 9.05 9.48
CA GLN A 78 -10.56 10.14 9.95
C GLN A 78 -10.17 11.47 9.30
N LEU A 79 -8.88 11.81 9.26
CA LEU A 79 -8.40 13.03 8.61
C LEU A 79 -8.85 13.09 7.16
N LEU A 80 -8.74 11.99 6.42
CA LEU A 80 -9.15 11.90 5.02
C LEU A 80 -10.61 12.32 4.80
N HIS A 81 -11.52 11.90 5.68
CA HIS A 81 -12.94 12.25 5.60
C HIS A 81 -13.25 13.73 5.88
N HIS A 82 -12.33 14.47 6.50
CA HIS A 82 -12.48 15.89 6.81
C HIS A 82 -11.78 16.80 5.80
N LEU A 83 -10.98 16.24 4.88
CA LEU A 83 -10.32 17.01 3.84
C LEU A 83 -11.30 17.40 2.73
N PRO A 84 -11.25 18.65 2.23
CA PRO A 84 -12.09 19.08 1.13
C PRO A 84 -11.62 18.43 -0.19
N ALA A 85 -12.54 18.33 -1.17
CA ALA A 85 -12.31 17.57 -2.40
C ALA A 85 -11.13 18.10 -3.23
N ASP A 86 -10.94 19.41 -3.28
CA ASP A 86 -9.78 20.07 -3.90
C ASP A 86 -8.46 19.64 -3.26
N ARG A 87 -8.45 19.44 -1.93
CA ARG A 87 -7.27 18.97 -1.23
C ARG A 87 -7.00 17.48 -1.49
N LEU A 88 -8.03 16.66 -1.58
CA LEU A 88 -7.91 15.25 -1.96
C LEU A 88 -7.31 15.12 -3.37
N GLU A 89 -7.81 15.91 -4.32
CA GLU A 89 -7.29 15.97 -5.69
C GLU A 89 -5.83 16.43 -5.72
N GLU A 90 -5.44 17.43 -4.92
CA GLU A 90 -4.05 17.86 -4.81
C GLU A 90 -3.15 16.74 -4.26
N ILE A 91 -3.61 15.98 -3.26
CA ILE A 91 -2.86 14.86 -2.67
C ILE A 91 -2.66 13.73 -3.70
N GLU A 92 -3.70 13.38 -4.46
CA GLU A 92 -3.60 12.34 -5.50
C GLU A 92 -2.58 12.72 -6.57
N ASN A 93 -2.61 13.98 -7.02
CA ASN A 93 -1.79 14.46 -8.14
C ASN A 93 -0.37 14.88 -7.73
N ASN A 94 -0.19 15.51 -6.56
CA ASN A 94 1.08 16.09 -6.12
C ASN A 94 1.23 16.08 -4.59
N PRO A 95 1.52 14.92 -3.99
CA PRO A 95 1.69 14.80 -2.54
C PRO A 95 2.94 15.58 -2.07
N LYS A 96 2.78 16.45 -1.07
CA LYS A 96 3.80 17.38 -0.53
C LYS A 96 4.47 16.90 0.75
N GLY A 97 4.59 15.59 0.93
CA GLY A 97 5.37 15.01 2.02
C GLY A 97 4.83 13.66 2.52
N PRO A 98 5.41 13.11 3.59
CA PRO A 98 5.05 11.78 4.09
C PRO A 98 3.59 11.64 4.51
N GLY A 99 2.99 12.68 5.11
CA GLY A 99 1.57 12.68 5.45
C GLY A 99 0.66 12.59 4.22
N ASP A 100 0.98 13.34 3.16
CA ASP A 100 0.23 13.26 1.90
C ASP A 100 0.42 11.92 1.21
N LEU A 101 1.62 11.34 1.30
CA LEU A 101 1.89 10.02 0.75
C LEU A 101 1.09 8.94 1.48
N LEU A 102 0.97 9.02 2.81
CA LEU A 102 0.07 8.13 3.57
C LEU A 102 -1.39 8.31 3.14
N LEU A 103 -1.87 9.56 3.06
CA LEU A 103 -3.24 9.85 2.65
C LEU A 103 -3.51 9.38 1.22
N LYS A 104 -2.55 9.51 0.31
CA LYS A 104 -2.66 9.01 -1.06
C LYS A 104 -2.85 7.49 -1.11
N GLU A 105 -2.15 6.74 -0.27
CA GLU A 105 -2.33 5.29 -0.17
C GLU A 105 -3.71 4.93 0.38
N LEU A 106 -4.20 5.66 1.39
CA LEU A 106 -5.56 5.48 1.92
C LEU A 106 -6.64 5.83 0.89
N ILE A 107 -6.44 6.88 0.09
CA ILE A 107 -7.35 7.24 -1.02
C ILE A 107 -7.41 6.10 -2.04
N TRP A 108 -6.26 5.53 -2.41
CA TRP A 108 -6.22 4.40 -3.34
C TRP A 108 -7.00 3.20 -2.80
N ILE A 109 -6.82 2.85 -1.51
CA ILE A 109 -7.56 1.75 -0.86
C ILE A 109 -9.07 2.01 -0.91
N GLN A 110 -9.52 3.21 -0.53
CA GLN A 110 -10.94 3.56 -0.58
C GLN A 110 -11.50 3.52 -2.01
N ASN A 111 -10.75 4.01 -2.99
CA ASN A 111 -11.18 3.99 -4.39
C ASN A 111 -11.30 2.55 -4.90
N TYR A 112 -10.38 1.66 -4.52
CA TYR A 112 -10.47 0.23 -4.84
C TYR A 112 -11.72 -0.41 -4.19
N GLU A 113 -11.97 -0.17 -2.91
CA GLU A 113 -13.16 -0.67 -2.19
C GLU A 113 -14.46 -0.15 -2.83
N ARG A 114 -14.51 1.13 -3.23
CA ARG A 114 -15.66 1.69 -3.96
C ARG A 114 -15.88 1.02 -5.32
N LYS A 115 -14.80 0.78 -6.08
CA LYS A 115 -14.85 0.16 -7.41
C LYS A 115 -15.30 -1.30 -7.35
N TRP A 116 -14.84 -2.06 -6.36
CA TRP A 116 -14.95 -3.53 -6.36
C TRP A 116 -15.79 -4.14 -5.24
N MET A 117 -16.03 -3.42 -4.14
CA MET A 117 -16.75 -3.94 -2.96
C MET A 117 -18.14 -3.33 -2.72
N GLN A 118 -18.50 -2.25 -3.41
CA GLN A 118 -19.88 -1.78 -3.42
C GLN A 118 -20.69 -2.62 -4.43
N LYS A 119 -21.17 -3.79 -3.97
CA LYS A 119 -22.26 -4.56 -4.56
C LYS A 119 -23.46 -4.58 -3.62
#